data_AF-A0A920NTD5-F1
#
_entry.id   AF-A0A920NTD5-F1
#
_cell.length_a   1.000
_cell.length_b   1.000
_cell.length_c   1.000
_cell.angle_alpha   90.00
_cell.angle_beta   90.00
_cell.angle_gamma   90.00
#
_symmetry.space_group_name_H-M   'P 1'
#
loop_
_entity.id
_entity.type
_entity.pdbx_description
1 polymer ?
#
loop_
_entity_poly.entity_id
_entity_poly.type
_entity_poly.pdbx_seq_one_letter_code
_entity_poly.pdbx_strand_id
1 'polypeptide(L)' 'MNLPVPSTPESWSGFSIARKQSVKKLRLKPLQLAMAYSAIAMGVLMKPRLVSQIVNNNGKPVYREEPEVLRKSLNQVS' A
#
# COMPACT_ATOMS: atom_id res chain seq x y z
N MET A 1 27.57 11.96 13.91
CA MET A 1 27.46 12.52 12.55
C MET A 1 26.13 12.05 11.95
N ASN A 2 25.08 12.89 11.90
CA ASN A 2 23.78 12.56 11.29
C ASN A 2 23.75 13.15 9.88
N LEU A 3 23.70 12.30 8.85
CA LEU A 3 23.56 12.78 7.48
C LEU A 3 22.10 13.15 7.20
N PRO A 4 21.81 14.33 6.61
CA PRO A 4 20.45 14.74 6.29
C PRO A 4 19.82 13.78 5.26
N VAL A 5 18.53 13.47 5.45
CA VAL A 5 17.79 12.61 4.53
C VAL A 5 17.35 13.45 3.33
N PRO A 6 17.70 13.05 2.09
CA PRO A 6 17.35 13.80 0.89
C PRO A 6 15.83 13.86 0.66
N SER A 7 15.30 15.05 0.37
CA SER A 7 13.86 15.34 0.24
C SER A 7 13.38 15.46 -1.22
N THR A 8 14.26 15.47 -2.21
CA THR A 8 13.89 15.54 -3.65
C THR A 8 14.58 14.44 -4.48
N PRO A 9 13.98 13.94 -5.58
CA PRO A 9 14.56 12.87 -6.39
C PRO A 9 15.95 13.19 -6.96
N GLU A 10 16.25 14.45 -7.29
CA GLU A 10 17.57 14.84 -7.82
C GLU A 10 18.68 14.74 -6.77
N SER A 11 18.33 14.83 -5.48
CA SER A 11 19.28 14.72 -4.37
C SER A 11 19.70 13.28 -4.04
N TRP A 12 19.19 12.30 -4.80
CA TRP A 12 19.57 10.89 -4.68
C TRP A 12 20.78 10.62 -5.58
N SER A 13 22.00 10.79 -5.03
CA SER A 13 23.23 10.52 -5.77
C SER A 13 23.35 9.04 -6.17
N GLY A 14 23.87 8.76 -7.37
CA GLY A 14 23.94 7.41 -7.97
C GLY A 14 24.70 6.35 -7.16
N PHE A 15 25.53 6.76 -6.21
CA PHE A 15 26.22 5.86 -5.28
C PHE A 15 25.30 5.34 -4.15
N SER A 16 24.21 6.05 -3.84
CA SER A 16 23.29 5.71 -2.74
C SER A 16 22.30 4.59 -3.09
N ILE A 17 21.90 4.47 -4.36
CA ILE A 17 21.00 3.42 -4.85
C ILE A 17 21.70 2.06 -4.80
N ALA A 18 22.97 2.01 -5.23
CA ALA A 18 23.79 0.79 -5.21
C ALA A 18 24.08 0.26 -3.80
N ARG A 19 24.16 1.15 -2.79
CA ARG A 19 24.44 0.77 -1.38
C ARG A 19 23.16 0.46 -0.58
N LYS A 20 21.98 0.92 -1.00
CA LYS A 20 20.68 0.64 -0.33
C LYS A 20 20.08 -0.73 -0.67
N GLN A 21 20.89 -1.70 -1.10
CA GLN A 21 20.58 -3.14 -1.01
C GLN A 21 20.87 -3.69 0.39
N SER A 22 21.06 -2.83 1.41
CA SER A 22 20.93 -3.28 2.79
C SER A 22 19.45 -3.48 3.08
N VAL A 23 19.00 -4.72 3.21
CA VAL A 23 17.67 -5.08 3.75
C VAL A 23 17.61 -4.66 5.22
N LYS A 24 17.69 -3.36 5.48
CA LYS A 24 17.57 -2.77 6.80
C LYS A 24 16.08 -2.79 7.10
N LYS A 25 15.62 -3.93 7.65
CA LYS A 25 14.28 -4.24 8.16
C LYS A 25 13.27 -3.14 7.85
N LEU A 26 12.67 -3.19 6.65
CA LEU A 26 11.49 -2.38 6.39
C LEU A 26 10.44 -2.75 7.45
N ARG A 27 10.10 -1.82 8.35
CA ARG A 27 9.03 -1.98 9.34
C ARG A 27 7.70 -1.77 8.64
N LEU A 28 7.28 -2.75 7.83
CA LEU A 28 5.95 -2.75 7.21
C LEU A 28 4.93 -3.32 8.19
N LYS A 29 3.73 -2.76 8.21
CA LYS A 29 2.59 -3.44 8.84
C LYS A 29 2.21 -4.64 7.95
N PRO A 30 1.87 -5.82 8.51
CA PRO A 30 1.45 -6.99 7.71
C PRO A 30 0.33 -6.67 6.73
N LEU A 31 -0.62 -5.81 7.12
CA LEU A 31 -1.71 -5.34 6.27
C LEU A 31 -1.20 -4.61 5.00
N GLN A 32 -0.10 -3.85 5.12
CA GLN A 32 0.50 -3.17 3.97
C GLN A 32 1.17 -4.12 2.99
N LEU A 33 1.72 -5.23 3.49
CA LEU A 33 2.26 -6.29 2.64
C LEU A 33 1.14 -7.03 1.89
N ALA A 34 0.04 -7.34 2.59
CA ALA A 34 -1.14 -7.96 1.98
C ALA A 34 -1.73 -7.08 0.87
N MET A 35 -1.82 -5.76 1.09
CA MET A 35 -2.26 -4.81 0.06
C MET A 35 -1.35 -4.79 -1.17
N ALA A 36 -0.03 -4.85 -0.97
CA ALA A 36 0.91 -4.88 -2.09
C ALA A 36 0.76 -6.17 -2.91
N TYR A 37 0.58 -7.31 -2.23
CA TYR A 37 0.35 -8.59 -2.89
C TYR A 37 -0.97 -8.62 -3.66
N SER A 38 -2.06 -8.09 -3.08
CA SER A 38 -3.35 -7.98 -3.77
C SER A 38 -3.26 -7.07 -4.99
N ALA A 39 -2.49 -5.97 -4.92
CA ALA A 39 -2.29 -5.07 -6.05
C ALA A 39 -1.56 -5.74 -7.23
N ILE A 40 -0.59 -6.61 -6.94
CA ILE A 40 0.09 -7.40 -7.98
C ILE A 40 -0.87 -8.42 -8.61
N ALA A 41 -1.65 -9.13 -7.79
CA ALA A 41 -2.56 -10.17 -8.27
C ALA A 41 -3.74 -9.61 -9.08
N MET A 42 -4.28 -8.45 -8.67
CA MET A 42 -5.49 -7.86 -9.24
C MET A 42 -5.21 -6.69 -10.20
N GLY A 43 -3.98 -6.18 -10.25
CA GLY A 43 -3.60 -5.00 -11.04
C GLY A 43 -4.12 -3.66 -10.51
N VAL A 44 -4.78 -3.66 -9.35
CA VAL A 44 -5.35 -2.48 -8.71
C VAL A 44 -5.08 -2.49 -7.21
N LEU A 45 -4.67 -1.35 -6.67
CA LEU A 45 -4.52 -1.15 -5.24
C LEU A 45 -5.89 -0.80 -4.64
N MET A 46 -6.36 -1.63 -3.73
CA MET A 46 -7.65 -1.45 -3.05
C MET A 46 -7.44 -0.90 -1.63
N LYS A 47 -8.45 -0.18 -1.13
CA LYS A 47 -8.48 0.24 0.28
C LYS A 47 -8.77 -0.98 1.15
N PRO A 48 -7.94 -1.26 2.17
CA PRO A 48 -8.16 -2.41 3.03
C PRO A 48 -9.36 -2.11 3.93
N ARG A 49 -10.35 -3.01 3.94
CA ARG A 49 -11.50 -2.95 4.84
C ARG A 49 -11.55 -4.25 5.64
N LEU A 50 -11.91 -4.17 6.92
CA LEU A 50 -12.01 -5.33 7.81
C LEU A 50 -13.46 -5.79 8.03
N VAL A 51 -14.42 -4.87 7.88
CA VAL A 51 -15.84 -5.14 8.08
C VAL A 51 -16.51 -5.21 6.70
N SER A 52 -17.20 -6.30 6.40
CA SER A 52 -17.95 -6.46 5.16
C SER A 52 -19.42 -6.00 5.30
N GLN A 53 -20.03 -6.29 6.44
CA GLN A 53 -21.43 -5.98 6.70
C GLN A 53 -21.70 -5.87 8.21
N ILE A 54 -22.58 -4.95 8.60
CA ILE A 54 -23.16 -4.91 9.96
C ILE A 54 -24.61 -5.32 9.85
N VAL A 55 -25.03 -6.30 10.64
CA VAL A 55 -26.42 -6.79 10.72
C VAL A 55 -27.04 -6.40 12.05
N ASN A 56 -28.33 -6.08 12.04
CA ASN A 56 -29.08 -5.88 13.28
C ASN A 56 -29.50 -7.21 13.90
N ASN A 57 -30.10 -7.14 15.09
CA ASN A 57 -30.60 -8.30 15.83
C ASN A 57 -31.69 -9.10 15.07
N ASN A 58 -32.28 -8.51 14.03
CA ASN A 58 -33.30 -9.12 13.18
C ASN A 58 -32.70 -9.69 11.88
N GLY A 59 -31.38 -9.77 11.78
CA GLY A 59 -30.66 -10.28 10.60
C GLY A 59 -30.67 -9.36 9.38
N LYS A 60 -31.22 -8.15 9.48
CA LYS A 60 -31.22 -7.19 8.36
C LYS A 60 -29.88 -6.44 8.29
N PRO A 61 -29.28 -6.27 7.09
CA PRO A 61 -28.09 -5.46 6.92
C PRO A 61 -28.39 -3.99 7.21
N VAL A 62 -27.64 -3.41 8.14
CA VAL A 62 -27.66 -1.97 8.47
C VAL A 62 -26.55 -1.22 7.74
N TYR A 63 -25.48 -1.94 7.39
CA TYR A 63 -24.33 -1.39 6.69
C TYR A 63 -23.69 -2.46 5.83
N ARG A 64 -23.28 -2.10 4.62
CA ARG A 64 -22.47 -2.94 3.72
C ARG A 64 -21.34 -2.10 3.16
N GLU A 65 -20.14 -2.65 3.19
CA GLU A 65 -18.97 -2.02 2.63
C GLU A 65 -18.70 -2.51 1.22
N GLU A 66 -18.56 -1.57 0.29
CA GLU A 66 -18.20 -1.88 -1.08
C GLU A 66 -16.67 -1.71 -1.29
N PRO A 67 -16.06 -2.56 -2.12
CA PRO A 67 -14.64 -2.45 -2.40
C PRO A 67 -14.30 -1.13 -3.08
N GLU A 68 -13.35 -0.38 -2.53
CA GLU A 68 -12.93 0.93 -3.04
C GLU A 68 -11.53 0.84 -3.64
N VAL A 69 -11.40 1.23 -4.91
CA VAL A 69 -10.12 1.25 -5.63
C VAL A 69 -9.39 2.55 -5.30
N LEU A 70 -8.23 2.45 -4.64
CA LEU A 70 -7.40 3.61 -4.35
C LEU A 70 -6.62 4.08 -5.58
N ARG A 71 -6.10 3.14 -6.38
CA ARG A 71 -5.35 3.45 -7.61
C ARG A 71 -5.20 2.20 -8.51
N LYS A 72 -5.15 2.38 -9.83
CA LYS A 72 -4.67 1.34 -10.76
C LYS A 72 -3.13 1.23 -10.65
N SER A 73 -2.59 0.03 -10.45
CA SER A 73 -1.14 -0.13 -10.35
C SER A 73 -0.51 -0.21 -11.75
N LEU A 74 0.53 0.59 -11.98
CA LEU A 74 1.49 0.59 -13.11
C LEU A 74 1.03 -0.13 -14.39
N ASN A 75 0.13 0.52 -15.14
CA ASN A 75 -0.01 0.53 -16.61
C ASN A 75 -1.46 0.85 -16.98
N GLN A 76 -1.79 2.15 -17.07
CA GLN A 76 -2.72 2.67 -18.07
C GLN A 76 -2.20 4.07 -18.46
N VAL A 77 -1.17 4.07 -19.30
CA VAL A 77 -0.85 5.24 -20.13
C VAL A 77 -1.87 5.20 -21.27
N SER A 78 -2.77 6.17 -21.31
CA SER A 78 -3.61 6.44 -22.48
C SER A 78 -2.79 7.12 -23.57
#